data_AF-F5YA10-F1
#
_entry.id   AF-F5YA10-F1
#
_cell.length_a   1.000
_cell.length_b   1.000
_cell.length_c   1.000
_cell.angle_alpha   90.00
_cell.angle_beta   90.00
_cell.angle_gamma   90.00
#
_symmetry.space_group_name_H-M   'P 1'
#
loop_
_entity.id
_entity.type
_entity.pdbx_description
1 polymer ?
#
loop_
_entity_poly.entity_id
_entity_poly.type
_entity_poly.pdbx_seq_one_letter_code
_entity_poly.pdbx_strand_id
1 'polypeptide(L)'
;MKDNANHYFLVCCKCGHVGKRRFIPLVFPIRARDRLEADARGRAHPGVKHDNRTAVLWIKAATVEEYRQARIELYKDVYWQCLERGSLLLADRIVREQQRPKKESSKKDTRQFRFKKSKVAEDEIRDYVIRKYRVAV
;
A
#
# COMPACT_ATOMS: atom_id res chain seq x y z
N MET A 1 -12.21 30.96 -3.66
CA MET A 1 -13.12 29.90 -3.17
C MET A 1 -13.17 28.84 -4.26
N LYS A 2 -12.80 27.59 -4.00
CA LYS A 2 -12.89 26.53 -5.01
C LYS A 2 -14.34 26.05 -5.04
N ASP A 3 -14.98 26.15 -6.19
CA ASP A 3 -16.32 25.60 -6.41
C ASP A 3 -16.28 24.10 -6.09
N ASN A 4 -16.90 23.73 -4.96
CA ASN A 4 -16.92 22.37 -4.45
C ASN A 4 -17.97 21.55 -5.20
N ALA A 5 -17.85 21.45 -6.52
CA ALA A 5 -18.61 20.47 -7.28
C ALA A 5 -18.09 19.08 -6.91
N ASN A 6 -18.79 18.41 -5.99
CA ASN A 6 -18.50 17.01 -5.69
C ASN A 6 -19.01 16.16 -6.85
N HIS A 7 -18.09 15.47 -7.51
CA HIS A 7 -18.39 14.49 -8.55
C HIS A 7 -18.55 13.10 -7.92
N TYR A 8 -19.18 12.20 -8.67
CA TYR A 8 -19.37 10.81 -8.27
C TYR A 8 -18.32 9.93 -8.93
N PHE A 9 -17.68 9.08 -8.14
CA PHE A 9 -16.67 8.14 -8.60
C PHE A 9 -16.99 6.74 -8.08
N LEU A 10 -16.59 5.76 -8.87
CA LEU A 10 -16.49 4.36 -8.46
C LEU A 10 -15.02 4.01 -8.36
N VAL A 11 -14.60 3.57 -7.19
CA VAL A 11 -13.20 3.25 -6.89
C VAL A 11 -13.10 1.78 -6.53
N CYS A 12 -12.42 1.00 -7.36
CA CYS A 12 -12.19 -0.41 -7.06
C CYS A 12 -10.90 -0.57 -6.28
N CYS A 13 -10.99 -1.12 -5.07
CA CYS A 13 -9.88 -1.33 -4.16
C CYS A 13 -9.65 -2.81 -3.86
N LYS A 14 -8.40 -3.13 -3.52
CA LYS A 14 -7.97 -4.42 -2.97
C LYS A 14 -8.29 -4.46 -1.47
N CYS A 15 -9.23 -5.32 -1.10
CA CYS A 15 -9.65 -5.51 0.29
C CYS A 15 -9.19 -6.85 0.86
N GLY A 16 -9.21 -6.95 2.19
CA GLY A 16 -9.16 -8.19 2.95
C GLY A 16 -7.78 -8.55 3.49
N HIS A 17 -7.77 -9.16 4.68
CA HIS A 17 -6.61 -9.84 5.24
C HIS A 17 -6.57 -11.33 4.82
N VAL A 18 -6.93 -11.62 3.56
CA VAL A 18 -7.12 -12.99 3.03
C VAL A 18 -5.81 -13.70 2.65
N GLY A 19 -4.72 -13.38 3.38
CA GLY A 19 -3.39 -13.92 3.15
C GLY A 19 -2.48 -13.07 2.25
N LYS A 20 -1.23 -13.53 2.10
CA LYS A 20 -0.20 -12.87 1.28
C LYS A 20 -0.57 -12.94 -0.20
N ARG A 21 -0.42 -11.81 -0.91
CA ARG A 21 -0.69 -11.68 -2.35
C ARG A 21 -2.09 -12.11 -2.78
N ARG A 22 -3.05 -12.00 -1.88
CA ARG A 22 -4.46 -12.29 -2.12
C ARG A 22 -5.26 -11.06 -1.75
N PHE A 23 -6.33 -10.79 -2.47
CA PHE A 23 -7.25 -9.69 -2.17
C PHE A 23 -8.64 -10.01 -2.71
N ILE A 24 -9.63 -9.29 -2.20
CA ILE A 24 -11.00 -9.29 -2.72
C ILE A 24 -11.22 -7.90 -3.35
N PRO A 25 -11.55 -7.81 -4.64
CA PRO A 25 -11.87 -6.52 -5.26
C PRO A 25 -13.25 -6.05 -4.80
N LEU A 26 -13.33 -4.83 -4.26
CA LEU A 26 -14.60 -4.17 -3.94
C LEU A 26 -14.66 -2.79 -4.58
N VAL A 27 -15.85 -2.43 -5.05
CA VAL A 27 -16.13 -1.13 -5.65
C VAL A 27 -16.75 -0.22 -4.60
N PHE A 28 -16.08 0.88 -4.31
CA PHE A 28 -16.53 1.90 -3.38
C PHE A 28 -17.13 3.09 -4.15
N PRO A 29 -18.39 3.45 -3.89
CA PRO A 29 -18.98 4.68 -4.40
C PRO A 29 -18.49 5.86 -3.55
N ILE A 30 -17.72 6.77 -4.16
CA ILE A 30 -17.07 7.89 -3.48
C ILE A 30 -17.46 9.22 -4.13
N ARG A 31 -17.91 10.17 -3.31
CA ARG A 31 -18.00 11.58 -3.70
C ARG A 31 -16.67 12.27 -3.45
N ALA A 32 -16.14 12.95 -4.47
CA ALA A 32 -14.87 13.66 -4.39
C ALA A 32 -14.84 14.82 -5.39
N ARG A 33 -13.97 15.79 -5.19
CA ARG A 33 -13.77 16.91 -6.12
C ARG A 33 -12.98 16.49 -7.35
N ASP A 34 -12.04 15.57 -7.17
CA ASP A 34 -11.19 15.08 -8.24
C ASP A 34 -10.83 13.60 -8.04
N ARG A 35 -10.13 13.05 -9.03
CA ARG A 35 -9.70 11.64 -9.03
C ARG A 35 -8.66 11.35 -7.94
N LEU A 36 -7.88 12.35 -7.54
CA LEU A 36 -6.86 12.23 -6.49
C LEU A 36 -7.51 12.10 -5.11
N GLU A 37 -8.51 12.92 -4.83
CA GLU A 37 -9.29 12.83 -3.61
C GLU A 37 -10.11 11.53 -3.58
N ALA A 38 -10.63 11.07 -4.73
CA ALA A 38 -11.28 9.77 -4.83
C ALA A 38 -10.32 8.60 -4.50
N ASP A 39 -9.07 8.62 -5.02
CA ASP A 39 -8.04 7.64 -4.68
C ASP A 39 -7.73 7.66 -3.17
N ALA A 40 -7.52 8.84 -2.60
CA ALA A 40 -7.20 9.00 -1.18
C ALA A 40 -8.32 8.49 -0.27
N ARG A 41 -9.57 8.86 -0.56
CA ARG A 41 -10.76 8.38 0.17
C ARG A 41 -10.95 6.88 -0.01
N GLY A 42 -10.75 6.37 -1.23
CA GLY A 42 -10.85 4.94 -1.53
C GLY A 42 -9.81 4.13 -0.79
N ARG A 43 -8.59 4.65 -0.67
CA ARG A 43 -7.56 4.05 0.17
C ARG A 43 -7.92 4.11 1.62
N ALA A 44 -8.48 5.19 2.15
CA ALA A 44 -8.77 5.31 3.58
C ALA A 44 -9.87 4.34 4.10
N HIS A 45 -10.58 3.64 3.21
CA HIS A 45 -11.63 2.72 3.62
C HIS A 45 -11.10 1.54 4.44
N PRO A 46 -11.79 1.16 5.53
CA PRO A 46 -11.36 0.07 6.40
C PRO A 46 -11.35 -1.25 5.64
N GLY A 47 -10.28 -2.02 5.82
CA GLY A 47 -10.10 -3.31 5.16
C GLY A 47 -9.44 -3.24 3.78
N VAL A 48 -9.19 -2.04 3.26
CA VAL A 48 -8.31 -1.83 2.10
C VAL A 48 -6.85 -2.03 2.52
N LYS A 49 -6.03 -2.61 1.64
CA LYS A 49 -4.60 -2.82 1.90
C LYS A 49 -3.80 -1.51 1.80
N HIS A 50 -3.93 -0.61 2.77
CA HIS A 50 -3.33 0.74 2.76
C HIS A 50 -1.82 0.76 2.44
N ASP A 51 -1.07 -0.21 2.96
CA ASP A 51 0.37 -0.31 2.75
C ASP A 51 0.75 -0.68 1.31
N ASN A 52 -0.18 -1.21 0.52
CA ASN A 52 0.07 -1.53 -0.87
C ASN A 52 -0.10 -0.27 -1.73
N ARG A 53 0.99 0.17 -2.37
CA ARG A 53 0.96 1.29 -3.34
C ARG A 53 0.00 1.07 -4.51
N THR A 54 -0.38 -0.18 -4.78
CA THR A 54 -1.35 -0.60 -5.79
C THR A 54 -2.68 -1.07 -5.18
N ALA A 55 -3.04 -0.54 -4.00
CA ALA A 55 -4.30 -0.85 -3.33
C ALA A 55 -5.53 -0.47 -4.16
N VAL A 56 -5.46 0.64 -4.89
CA VAL A 56 -6.51 1.06 -5.82
C VAL A 56 -6.21 0.45 -7.19
N LEU A 57 -7.19 -0.29 -7.73
CA LEU A 57 -7.10 -0.96 -9.03
C LEU A 57 -7.47 0.00 -10.16
N TRP A 58 -8.61 0.66 -10.03
CA TRP A 58 -9.10 1.64 -11.00
C TRP A 58 -10.07 2.62 -10.34
N ILE A 59 -10.21 3.78 -10.96
CA ILE A 59 -11.16 4.83 -10.58
C ILE A 59 -11.94 5.21 -11.84
N LYS A 60 -13.27 5.22 -11.78
CA LYS A 60 -14.14 5.61 -12.89
C LYS A 60 -15.03 6.76 -12.42
N ALA A 61 -15.19 7.80 -13.24
CA ALA A 61 -16.26 8.78 -13.02
C ALA A 61 -17.60 8.10 -13.29
N ALA A 62 -18.59 8.39 -12.46
CA ALA A 62 -19.88 7.74 -12.52
C ALA A 62 -21.01 8.76 -12.54
N THR A 63 -22.13 8.35 -13.10
CA THR A 63 -23.40 9.05 -12.97
C THR A 63 -23.99 8.85 -11.58
N VAL A 64 -24.99 9.67 -11.23
CA VAL A 64 -25.72 9.55 -9.95
C VAL A 64 -26.33 8.15 -9.80
N GLU A 65 -26.84 7.59 -10.90
CA GLU A 65 -27.51 6.29 -10.89
C GLU A 65 -26.53 5.13 -10.69
N GLU A 66 -25.42 5.13 -11.45
CA GLU A 66 -24.32 4.16 -11.23
C GLU A 66 -23.80 4.21 -9.80
N TYR A 67 -23.69 5.41 -9.22
CA TYR A 67 -23.26 5.60 -7.83
C TYR A 67 -24.24 4.99 -6.83
N ARG A 68 -25.55 5.22 -7.02
CA ARG A 68 -26.60 4.66 -6.15
C ARG A 68 -26.62 3.15 -6.23
N GLN A 69 -26.54 2.60 -7.44
CA GLN A 69 -26.52 1.17 -7.68
C GLN A 69 -25.31 0.51 -7.02
N ALA A 70 -24.11 1.05 -7.23
CA ALA A 70 -22.89 0.55 -6.58
C ALA A 70 -22.96 0.62 -5.05
N ARG A 71 -23.67 1.62 -4.49
CA ARG A 71 -23.88 1.71 -3.04
C ARG A 71 -24.79 0.60 -2.51
N ILE A 72 -25.84 0.26 -3.25
CA ILE A 72 -26.74 -0.85 -2.91
C ILE A 72 -25.98 -2.18 -3.01
N GLU A 73 -25.21 -2.37 -4.08
CA GLU A 73 -24.40 -3.58 -4.29
C GLU A 73 -23.34 -3.75 -3.20
N LEU A 74 -22.61 -2.68 -2.86
CA LEU A 74 -21.63 -2.71 -1.78
C LEU A 74 -22.27 -3.09 -0.44
N TYR A 75 -23.44 -2.53 -0.13
CA TYR A 75 -24.11 -2.83 1.13
C TYR A 75 -24.68 -4.25 1.18
N LYS A 76 -25.04 -4.82 0.04
CA LYS A 76 -25.44 -6.24 -0.09
C LYS A 76 -24.26 -7.20 -0.11
N ASP A 77 -23.04 -6.70 -0.29
CA ASP A 77 -21.86 -7.56 -0.43
C ASP A 77 -21.57 -8.28 0.88
N VAL A 78 -21.49 -9.61 0.80
CA VAL A 78 -21.24 -10.50 1.95
C VAL A 78 -19.93 -10.14 2.65
N TYR A 79 -18.86 -9.80 1.91
CA TYR A 79 -17.59 -9.41 2.53
C TYR A 79 -17.71 -8.06 3.26
N TRP A 80 -18.49 -7.13 2.73
CA TRP A 80 -18.69 -5.83 3.37
C TRP A 80 -19.52 -5.93 4.66
N GLN A 81 -20.55 -6.80 4.66
CA GLN A 81 -21.37 -7.05 5.84
C GLN A 81 -20.69 -7.92 6.90
N CYS A 82 -19.77 -8.81 6.49
CA CYS A 82 -19.17 -9.77 7.40
C CYS A 82 -18.17 -9.08 8.35
N LEU A 83 -18.55 -9.00 9.63
CA LEU A 83 -17.70 -8.50 10.72
C LEU A 83 -16.47 -9.40 10.93
N GLU A 84 -16.62 -10.71 10.72
CA GLU A 84 -15.54 -11.69 10.81
C GLU A 84 -14.84 -11.86 9.46
N ARG A 85 -13.87 -10.98 9.22
CA ARG A 85 -13.10 -10.83 7.96
C ARG A 85 -12.16 -12.00 7.61
N GLY A 86 -12.51 -13.23 8.03
CA GLY A 86 -11.71 -14.44 7.90
C GLY A 86 -12.48 -15.69 7.43
N SER A 87 -13.77 -15.59 7.10
CA SER A 87 -14.56 -16.79 6.80
C SER A 87 -14.27 -17.40 5.42
N LEU A 88 -14.27 -18.73 5.38
CA LEU A 88 -14.07 -19.59 4.20
C LEU A 88 -15.07 -19.32 3.06
N LEU A 89 -16.17 -18.60 3.33
CA LEU A 89 -17.26 -18.31 2.39
C LEU A 89 -16.86 -17.42 1.21
N LEU A 90 -15.68 -16.80 1.26
CA LEU A 90 -15.20 -15.87 0.24
C LEU A 90 -14.13 -16.46 -0.66
N ALA A 91 -13.79 -17.75 -0.50
CA ALA A 91 -12.69 -18.41 -1.20
C ALA A 91 -12.72 -18.19 -2.72
N ASP A 92 -13.91 -18.29 -3.33
CA ASP A 92 -14.10 -18.15 -4.78
C ASP A 92 -13.88 -16.72 -5.29
N ARG A 93 -13.99 -15.71 -4.42
CA ARG A 93 -13.79 -14.29 -4.76
C ARG A 93 -12.36 -13.83 -4.50
N ILE A 94 -11.50 -14.68 -3.94
CA ILE A 94 -10.12 -14.33 -3.64
C ILE A 94 -9.29 -14.33 -4.94
N VAL A 95 -8.82 -13.14 -5.32
CA VAL A 95 -7.92 -12.97 -6.46
C VAL A 95 -6.47 -13.06 -5.98
N ARG A 96 -5.65 -13.83 -6.71
CA ARG A 96 -4.19 -13.86 -6.52
C ARG A 96 -3.56 -12.69 -7.27
N GLU A 97 -2.73 -11.93 -6.56
CA GLU A 97 -1.93 -10.86 -7.15
C GLU A 97 -0.79 -11.46 -7.97
N GLN A 98 -0.80 -11.23 -9.28
CA GLN A 98 0.31 -11.61 -10.14
C GLN A 98 1.57 -10.82 -9.74
N GLN A 99 2.71 -11.51 -9.63
CA GLN A 99 3.97 -10.83 -9.40
C GLN A 99 4.27 -9.91 -10.58
N ARG A 100 4.36 -8.60 -10.31
CA ARG A 100 5.19 -7.77 -11.18
C ARG A 100 6.62 -8.28 -11.02
N PRO A 101 7.36 -8.53 -12.12
CA PRO A 101 8.78 -8.88 -12.01
C PRO A 101 9.43 -7.79 -11.16
N LYS A 102 10.18 -8.21 -10.13
CA LYS A 102 10.99 -7.26 -9.38
C LYS A 102 11.88 -6.59 -10.40
N LYS A 103 11.73 -5.27 -10.63
CA LYS A 103 12.82 -4.51 -11.23
C LYS A 103 14.00 -4.75 -10.30
N GLU A 104 15.02 -5.43 -10.78
CA GLU A 104 16.28 -5.59 -10.06
C GLU A 104 16.71 -4.18 -9.66
N SER A 105 16.48 -3.82 -8.41
CA SER A 105 16.97 -2.56 -7.92
C SER A 105 18.46 -2.72 -7.88
N SER A 106 19.19 -1.97 -8.70
CA SER A 106 20.63 -1.75 -8.57
C SER A 106 20.92 -0.96 -7.28
N LYS A 107 20.37 -1.40 -6.15
CA LYS A 107 20.73 -0.88 -4.83
C LYS A 107 22.05 -1.55 -4.51
N LYS A 108 23.14 -0.85 -4.80
CA LYS A 108 24.44 -1.17 -4.19
C LYS A 108 24.20 -1.30 -2.69
N ASP A 109 24.50 -2.47 -2.17
CA ASP A 109 24.21 -2.90 -0.80
C ASP A 109 24.73 -1.85 0.20
N THR A 110 23.82 -1.04 0.71
CA THR A 110 24.15 0.12 1.56
C THR A 110 24.65 -0.34 2.94
N ARG A 111 24.47 -1.63 3.26
CA ARG A 111 24.99 -2.28 4.46
C ARG A 111 26.51 -2.41 4.40
N GLN A 112 27.07 -2.85 3.26
CA GLN A 112 28.52 -2.90 3.06
C GLN A 112 29.17 -1.51 3.14
N PHE A 113 28.47 -0.47 2.66
CA PHE A 113 28.96 0.91 2.73
C PHE A 113 28.96 1.45 4.18
N ARG A 114 27.94 1.11 4.99
CA ARG A 114 27.90 1.47 6.42
C ARG A 114 28.99 0.75 7.24
N PHE A 115 29.22 -0.54 7.01
CA PHE A 115 30.27 -1.30 7.72
C PHE A 115 31.70 -0.85 7.34
N LYS A 116 31.93 -0.43 6.09
CA LYS A 116 33.24 0.14 5.71
C LYS A 116 33.52 1.46 6.41
N LYS A 117 32.51 2.30 6.58
CA LYS A 117 32.68 3.62 7.23
C LYS A 117 32.97 3.50 8.73
N SER A 118 32.39 2.51 9.42
CA SER A 118 32.71 2.25 10.84
C SER A 118 34.12 1.67 11.00
N LYS A 119 34.55 0.78 10.11
CA LYS A 119 35.87 0.16 10.17
C LYS A 119 37.02 1.15 9.94
N VAL A 120 36.86 2.08 8.99
CA VAL A 120 37.84 3.15 8.76
C VAL A 120 37.96 4.07 9.98
N ALA A 121 36.84 4.41 10.63
CA ALA A 121 36.86 5.22 11.85
C ALA A 121 37.53 4.48 13.03
N GLU A 122 37.33 3.16 13.15
CA GLU A 122 38.01 2.34 14.16
C GLU A 122 39.52 2.21 13.89
N ASP A 123 39.93 2.03 12.63
CA ASP A 123 41.34 1.96 12.24
C ASP A 123 42.05 3.31 12.46
N GLU A 124 41.41 4.45 12.16
CA GLU A 124 41.95 5.79 12.44
C GLU A 124 42.15 6.04 13.95
N ILE A 125 41.18 5.64 14.78
CA ILE A 125 41.30 5.74 16.24
C ILE A 125 42.41 4.83 16.75
N ARG A 126 42.53 3.61 16.21
CA ARG A 126 43.59 2.66 16.56
C ARG A 126 44.97 3.20 16.22
N ASP A 127 45.16 3.74 15.03
CA ASP A 127 46.43 4.33 14.59
C ASP A 127 46.81 5.55 15.44
N TYR A 128 45.84 6.39 15.81
CA TYR A 128 46.08 7.51 16.73
C TYR A 128 46.57 7.03 18.10
N VAL A 129 45.93 5.99 18.67
CA VAL A 129 46.32 5.43 19.97
C VAL A 129 47.71 4.81 19.91
N ILE A 130 48.01 4.00 18.89
CA ILE A 130 49.35 3.40 18.71
C ILE A 130 50.43 4.48 18.61
N ARG A 131 50.19 5.53 17.79
CA ARG A 131 51.14 6.62 17.59
C ARG A 131 51.36 7.47 18.85
N LYS A 132 50.29 7.72 19.61
CA LYS A 132 50.35 8.57 20.82
C LYS A 132 51.01 7.87 22.00
N TYR A 133 50.78 6.57 22.17
CA TYR A 133 51.25 5.84 23.35
C TYR A 133 52.51 4.99 23.11
N ARG A 134 53.08 5.02 21.89
CA ARG A 134 54.29 4.25 21.51
C ARG A 134 54.22 2.78 21.96
N VAL A 135 53.04 2.19 21.91
CA VAL A 135 52.87 0.77 22.21
C VAL A 135 53.43 0.00 21.02
N ALA A 136 54.56 -0.68 21.20
CA ALA A 136 55.04 -1.65 20.23
C ALA A 136 54.07 -2.84 20.22
N VAL A 137 53.60 -3.21 19.03
CA VAL A 137 52.72 -4.37 18.82
C VAL A 137 53.46 -5.65 19.12
#